data_AF-A0A7W3X792-F1
#
_entry.id   AF-A0A7W3X792-F1
#
_cell.length_a   1.000
_cell.length_b   1.000
_cell.length_c   1.000
_cell.angle_alpha   90.00
_cell.angle_beta   90.00
_cell.angle_gamma   90.00
#
_symmetry.space_group_name_H-M   'P 1'
#
loop_
_entity.id
_entity.type
_entity.pdbx_description
1 polymer ?
#
loop_
_entity_poly.entity_id
_entity_poly.type
_entity_poly.pdbx_seq_one_letter_code
_entity_poly.pdbx_strand_id
1 'polypeptide(L)'
;MRDIPILSSIVGSINAIGNIRDALFTKKLVAFLSELSNVPVAQRRSMIDLIDSSDDYRVKVGDKLIYIIEKAEDHYTSKIVAIFFAEFLVGKITYNQFLKISRIIDSMFIGDFLEFANEPSQPIDFNSENTFINTGLVDIYFEPVVVDDNDDYKSYGKYVTSGGASLYITPIGELVKLVLKGKNYT
;
A
#
# COMPACT_ATOMS: atom_id res chain seq x y z
N MET A 1 17.60 -22.35 10.98
CA MET A 1 16.96 -23.62 10.60
C MET A 1 15.47 -23.45 10.80
N ARG A 2 14.66 -23.71 9.75
CA ARG A 2 13.18 -23.81 9.70
C ARG A 2 12.37 -23.07 10.78
N ASP A 3 11.97 -21.82 10.51
CA ASP A 3 10.97 -21.11 11.33
C ASP A 3 9.79 -20.57 10.52
N ILE A 4 9.31 -21.37 9.57
CA ILE A 4 7.87 -21.51 9.25
C ILE A 4 7.66 -22.97 8.80
N PRO A 5 7.34 -23.92 9.70
CA PRO A 5 6.98 -25.31 9.36
C PRO A 5 5.76 -25.43 8.43
N ILE A 6 5.06 -24.32 8.21
CA ILE A 6 3.80 -24.22 7.48
C ILE A 6 4.02 -24.22 5.96
N LEU A 7 5.09 -23.60 5.44
CA LEU A 7 5.32 -23.50 3.99
C LEU A 7 5.47 -24.88 3.33
N SER A 8 6.26 -25.79 3.92
CA SER A 8 6.43 -27.15 3.36
C SER A 8 5.15 -27.99 3.43
N SER A 9 4.34 -27.78 4.46
CA SER A 9 3.07 -28.50 4.67
C SER A 9 1.95 -27.97 3.75
N ILE A 10 1.91 -26.65 3.52
CA ILE A 10 0.99 -26.01 2.57
C ILE A 10 1.33 -26.45 1.15
N VAL A 11 2.61 -26.41 0.75
CA VAL A 11 3.03 -26.76 -0.62
C VAL A 11 2.76 -28.23 -0.93
N GLY A 12 2.93 -29.15 0.04
CA GLY A 12 2.60 -30.57 -0.13
C GLY A 12 1.10 -30.84 -0.34
N SER A 13 0.23 -29.93 0.12
CA SER A 13 -1.23 -30.06 0.00
C SER A 13 -1.77 -29.59 -1.36
N ILE A 14 -1.00 -28.79 -2.11
CA ILE A 14 -1.42 -28.19 -3.40
C ILE A 14 -1.79 -29.27 -4.44
N ASN A 15 -1.10 -30.41 -4.43
CA ASN A 15 -1.30 -31.48 -5.41
C ASN A 15 -2.57 -32.32 -5.15
N ALA A 16 -3.28 -32.10 -4.04
CA ALA A 16 -4.50 -32.85 -3.67
C ALA A 16 -5.80 -32.04 -3.84
N ILE A 17 -5.73 -30.82 -4.39
CA ILE A 17 -6.84 -29.86 -4.41
C ILE A 17 -7.68 -30.05 -5.68
N GLY A 18 -8.95 -30.48 -5.52
CA GLY A 18 -9.93 -30.59 -6.61
C GLY A 18 -10.64 -29.27 -6.99
N ASN A 19 -10.36 -28.16 -6.30
CA ASN A 19 -11.04 -26.88 -6.47
C ASN A 19 -10.08 -25.77 -6.92
N ILE A 20 -10.36 -25.16 -8.08
CA ILE A 20 -9.54 -24.09 -8.65
C ILE A 20 -9.42 -22.87 -7.73
N ARG A 21 -10.46 -22.57 -6.94
CA ARG A 21 -10.45 -21.44 -6.00
C ARG A 21 -9.42 -21.66 -4.90
N ASP A 22 -9.36 -22.87 -4.35
CA ASP A 22 -8.44 -23.23 -3.28
C ASP A 22 -7.00 -23.26 -3.79
N ALA A 23 -6.79 -23.70 -5.03
CA ALA A 23 -5.48 -23.63 -5.70
C ALA A 23 -5.02 -22.18 -5.90
N LEU A 24 -5.91 -21.29 -6.37
CA LEU A 24 -5.61 -19.86 -6.55
C LEU A 24 -5.32 -19.17 -5.22
N PHE A 25 -6.14 -19.42 -4.19
CA PHE A 25 -5.90 -18.89 -2.85
C PHE A 25 -4.56 -19.39 -2.28
N THR A 26 -4.26 -20.68 -2.43
CA THR A 26 -2.99 -21.24 -1.98
C THR A 26 -1.81 -20.59 -2.69
N LYS A 27 -1.92 -20.29 -3.99
CA LYS A 27 -0.90 -19.55 -4.74
C LYS A 27 -0.64 -18.16 -4.15
N LYS A 28 -1.71 -17.43 -3.78
CA LYS A 28 -1.61 -16.13 -3.09
C LYS A 28 -0.91 -16.27 -1.74
N LEU A 29 -1.35 -17.22 -0.92
CA LEU A 29 -0.78 -17.49 0.39
C LEU A 29 0.72 -17.85 0.32
N VAL A 30 1.10 -18.71 -0.62
CA VAL A 30 2.51 -19.08 -0.83
C VAL A 30 3.34 -17.86 -1.26
N ALA A 31 2.84 -17.03 -2.18
CA ALA A 31 3.53 -15.81 -2.60
C ALA A 31 3.75 -14.84 -1.42
N PHE A 32 2.69 -14.62 -0.62
CA PHE A 32 2.76 -13.78 0.57
C PHE A 32 3.81 -14.28 1.59
N LEU A 33 3.73 -15.57 1.96
CA LEU A 33 4.65 -16.15 2.95
C LEU A 33 6.10 -16.21 2.44
N SER A 34 6.30 -16.41 1.13
CA SER A 34 7.64 -16.42 0.52
C SER A 34 8.31 -15.06 0.65
N GLU A 35 7.58 -13.96 0.44
CA GLU A 35 8.11 -12.62 0.62
C GLU A 35 8.50 -12.34 2.09
N LEU A 36 7.68 -12.79 3.05
CA LEU A 36 7.99 -12.65 4.48
C LEU A 36 9.19 -13.48 4.95
N SER A 37 9.53 -14.55 4.23
CA SER A 37 10.69 -15.37 4.56
C SER A 37 12.02 -14.63 4.38
N ASN A 38 12.03 -13.56 3.60
CA ASN A 38 13.19 -12.69 3.40
C ASN A 38 13.45 -11.74 4.59
N VAL A 39 12.49 -11.59 5.51
CA VAL A 39 12.63 -10.72 6.69
C VAL A 39 13.37 -11.46 7.79
N PRO A 40 14.54 -10.97 8.26
CA PRO A 40 15.30 -11.64 9.31
C PRO A 40 14.48 -11.83 10.59
N VAL A 41 14.53 -13.04 11.17
CA VAL A 41 13.75 -13.40 12.37
C VAL A 41 13.98 -12.42 13.52
N ALA A 42 15.23 -11.97 13.71
CA ALA A 42 15.58 -11.01 14.76
C ALA A 42 14.87 -9.65 14.61
N GLN A 43 14.58 -9.22 13.38
CA GLN A 43 13.93 -7.94 13.12
C GLN A 43 12.42 -7.98 13.33
N ARG A 44 11.80 -9.16 13.22
CA ARG A 44 10.35 -9.36 13.40
C ARG A 44 9.95 -9.84 14.79
N ARG A 45 10.91 -10.29 15.62
CA ARG A 45 10.64 -10.94 16.91
C ARG A 45 9.83 -10.07 17.87
N SER A 46 10.21 -8.80 18.04
CA SER A 46 9.51 -7.89 18.93
C SER A 46 8.05 -7.62 18.53
N MET A 47 7.75 -7.57 17.23
CA MET A 47 6.38 -7.39 16.75
C MET A 47 5.58 -8.69 16.82
N ILE A 48 6.21 -9.84 16.59
CA ILE A 48 5.59 -11.15 16.81
C ILE A 48 5.22 -11.31 18.28
N ASP A 49 6.14 -10.99 19.20
CA ASP A 49 5.88 -11.04 20.65
C ASP A 49 4.74 -10.10 21.05
N LEU A 50 4.60 -8.93 20.40
CA LEU A 50 3.46 -8.03 20.60
C LEU A 50 2.15 -8.64 20.09
N ILE A 51 2.15 -9.24 18.90
CA ILE A 51 0.98 -9.92 18.35
C ILE A 51 0.55 -11.09 19.26
N ASP A 52 1.52 -11.85 19.75
CA ASP A 52 1.30 -13.02 20.60
C ASP A 52 1.01 -12.67 22.07
N SER A 53 1.17 -11.40 22.46
CA SER A 53 0.91 -10.93 23.84
C SER A 53 -0.55 -11.07 24.27
N SER A 54 -1.47 -11.21 23.32
CA SER A 54 -2.90 -11.43 23.55
C SER A 54 -3.48 -12.36 22.49
N ASP A 55 -4.16 -13.42 22.93
CA ASP A 55 -4.84 -14.35 22.03
C ASP A 55 -5.87 -13.63 21.13
N ASP A 56 -6.59 -12.64 21.66
CA ASP A 56 -7.55 -11.84 20.88
C ASP A 56 -6.85 -11.02 19.80
N TYR A 57 -5.72 -10.40 20.13
CA TYR A 57 -4.96 -9.60 19.17
C TYR A 57 -4.34 -10.49 18.07
N ARG A 58 -3.82 -11.66 18.43
CA ARG A 58 -3.31 -12.66 17.49
C ARG A 58 -4.39 -13.14 16.52
N VAL A 59 -5.56 -13.54 17.03
CA VAL A 59 -6.68 -13.99 16.20
C VAL A 59 -7.14 -12.86 15.27
N LYS A 60 -7.30 -11.64 15.79
CA LYS A 60 -7.73 -10.49 15.00
C LYS A 60 -6.76 -10.14 13.86
N VAL A 61 -5.46 -10.20 14.11
CA VAL A 61 -4.44 -9.95 13.07
C VAL A 61 -4.44 -11.09 12.05
N GLY A 62 -4.44 -12.34 12.53
CA GLY A 62 -4.46 -13.54 11.67
C GLY A 62 -5.66 -13.58 10.73
N ASP A 63 -6.88 -13.46 11.28
CA ASP A 63 -8.12 -13.48 10.51
C ASP A 63 -8.13 -12.35 9.47
N LYS A 64 -7.71 -11.15 9.88
CA LYS A 64 -7.67 -10.00 8.98
C LYS A 64 -6.69 -10.21 7.82
N LEU A 65 -5.55 -10.85 8.06
CA LEU A 65 -4.59 -11.20 7.01
C LEU A 65 -5.16 -12.20 6.02
N ILE A 66 -5.87 -13.22 6.47
CA ILE A 66 -6.53 -14.18 5.57
C ILE A 66 -7.50 -13.47 4.64
N TYR A 67 -8.35 -12.57 5.17
CA TYR A 67 -9.26 -11.76 4.35
C TYR A 67 -8.53 -10.86 3.35
N ILE A 68 -7.40 -10.27 3.73
CA ILE A 68 -6.61 -9.41 2.83
C ILE A 68 -5.99 -10.25 1.71
N ILE A 69 -5.42 -11.42 2.02
CA ILE A 69 -4.79 -12.32 1.05
C ILE A 69 -5.83 -12.88 0.08
N GLU A 70 -7.02 -13.24 0.57
CA GLU A 70 -8.12 -13.72 -0.26
C GLU A 70 -8.55 -12.66 -1.30
N LYS A 71 -8.67 -11.41 -0.85
CA LYS A 71 -9.08 -10.25 -1.65
C LYS A 71 -8.08 -9.80 -2.69
N ALA A 72 -6.77 -9.96 -2.43
CA ALA A 72 -5.73 -9.62 -3.39
C ALA A 72 -6.07 -10.23 -4.76
N GLU A 73 -6.02 -9.46 -5.85
CA GLU A 73 -6.45 -9.91 -7.19
C GLU A 73 -5.80 -11.25 -7.56
N ASP A 74 -4.47 -11.31 -7.42
CA ASP A 74 -3.68 -12.50 -7.69
C ASP A 74 -2.48 -12.62 -6.73
N HIS A 75 -1.61 -13.59 -7.02
CA HIS A 75 -0.39 -13.84 -6.28
C HIS A 75 0.66 -12.71 -6.35
N TYR A 76 0.69 -11.90 -7.41
CA TYR A 76 1.57 -10.74 -7.50
C TYR A 76 1.09 -9.65 -6.55
N THR A 77 -0.21 -9.34 -6.57
CA THR A 77 -0.82 -8.39 -5.63
C THR A 77 -0.61 -8.85 -4.19
N SER A 78 -0.73 -10.15 -3.92
CA SER A 78 -0.47 -10.73 -2.60
C SER A 78 0.99 -10.54 -2.14
N LYS A 79 1.96 -10.64 -3.07
CA LYS A 79 3.38 -10.33 -2.81
C LYS A 79 3.58 -8.86 -2.44
N ILE A 80 2.92 -7.93 -3.14
CA ILE A 80 2.99 -6.50 -2.82
C ILE A 80 2.44 -6.21 -1.41
N VAL A 81 1.31 -6.80 -1.03
CA VAL A 81 0.77 -6.70 0.34
C VAL A 81 1.77 -7.23 1.38
N ALA A 82 2.46 -8.34 1.07
CA ALA A 82 3.45 -8.92 1.98
C ALA A 82 4.63 -8.00 2.26
N ILE A 83 5.05 -7.18 1.29
CA ILE A 83 6.09 -6.17 1.48
C ILE A 83 5.67 -5.17 2.57
N PHE A 84 4.45 -4.66 2.52
CA PHE A 84 3.96 -3.73 3.55
C PHE A 84 3.77 -4.41 4.90
N PHE A 85 3.32 -5.67 4.91
CA PHE A 85 3.25 -6.43 6.16
C PHE A 85 4.64 -6.67 6.77
N ALA A 86 5.67 -6.92 5.95
CA ALA A 86 7.05 -7.00 6.41
C ALA A 86 7.51 -5.70 7.08
N GLU A 87 7.21 -4.54 6.48
CA GLU A 87 7.52 -3.23 7.06
C GLU A 87 6.80 -2.99 8.40
N PHE A 88 5.58 -3.52 8.56
CA PHE A 88 4.88 -3.54 9.84
C PHE A 88 5.59 -4.44 10.87
N LEU A 89 6.00 -5.65 10.47
CA LEU A 89 6.70 -6.59 11.36
C LEU A 89 8.02 -6.03 11.90
N VAL A 90 8.71 -5.18 11.13
CA VAL A 90 9.96 -4.52 11.56
C VAL A 90 9.71 -3.14 12.20
N GLY A 91 8.46 -2.75 12.40
CA GLY A 91 8.07 -1.51 13.09
C GLY A 91 8.27 -0.22 12.29
N LYS A 92 8.48 -0.29 10.97
CA LYS A 92 8.61 0.90 10.11
C LYS A 92 7.27 1.54 9.76
N ILE A 93 6.19 0.75 9.78
CA ILE A 93 4.82 1.26 9.69
C ILE A 93 3.96 0.66 10.80
N THR A 94 2.90 1.36 11.18
CA THR A 94 1.89 0.88 12.13
C THR A 94 0.94 -0.11 11.47
N TYR A 95 0.26 -0.94 12.29
CA TYR A 95 -0.77 -1.85 11.79
C TYR A 95 -1.90 -1.13 11.05
N ASN A 96 -2.31 0.06 11.53
CA ASN A 96 -3.34 0.87 10.86
C ASN A 96 -2.88 1.37 9.48
N GLN A 97 -1.61 1.80 9.35
CA GLN A 97 -1.04 2.17 8.06
C GLN A 97 -1.02 0.95 7.10
N PHE A 98 -0.61 -0.22 7.59
CA PHE A 98 -0.68 -1.47 6.81
C PHE A 98 -2.11 -1.78 6.32
N LEU A 99 -3.11 -1.66 7.20
CA LEU A 99 -4.51 -1.89 6.82
C LEU A 99 -5.03 -0.90 5.79
N LYS A 100 -4.67 0.39 5.92
CA LYS A 100 -5.01 1.42 4.94
C LYS A 100 -4.39 1.11 3.58
N ILE A 101 -3.10 0.80 3.55
CA ILE A 101 -2.39 0.47 2.30
C ILE A 101 -2.98 -0.79 1.65
N SER A 102 -3.28 -1.82 2.44
CA SER A 102 -3.92 -3.05 1.93
C SER A 102 -5.30 -2.78 1.34
N ARG A 103 -6.06 -1.86 1.94
CA ARG A 103 -7.36 -1.41 1.41
C ARG A 103 -7.21 -0.66 0.09
N ILE A 104 -6.17 0.18 -0.03
CA ILE A 104 -5.86 0.92 -1.26
C ILE A 104 -5.53 -0.06 -2.38
N ILE A 105 -4.61 -1.00 -2.14
CA ILE A 105 -4.23 -2.06 -3.09
C ILE A 105 -5.44 -2.89 -3.54
N ASP A 106 -6.36 -3.24 -2.63
CA ASP A 106 -7.62 -3.96 -2.94
C ASP A 106 -8.59 -3.15 -3.82
N SER A 107 -8.47 -1.82 -3.83
CA SER A 107 -9.46 -0.91 -4.44
C SER A 107 -9.04 -0.31 -5.78
N MET A 108 -7.80 -0.54 -6.22
CA MET A 108 -7.29 0.05 -7.45
C MET A 108 -6.56 -0.98 -8.30
N PHE A 109 -6.41 -0.68 -9.60
CA PHE A 109 -5.62 -1.52 -10.48
C PHE A 109 -4.16 -1.53 -9.99
N ILE A 110 -3.57 -2.72 -9.90
CA ILE A 110 -2.22 -2.88 -9.35
C ILE A 110 -1.16 -2.16 -10.20
N GLY A 111 -1.39 -2.04 -11.52
CA GLY A 111 -0.53 -1.27 -12.42
C GLY A 111 -0.45 0.20 -12.01
N ASP A 112 -1.60 0.85 -11.80
CA ASP A 112 -1.68 2.26 -11.40
C ASP A 112 -1.05 2.48 -10.00
N PHE A 113 -1.20 1.51 -9.09
CA PHE A 113 -0.58 1.58 -7.76
C PHE A 113 0.96 1.55 -7.85
N LEU A 114 1.50 0.67 -8.70
CA LEU A 114 2.93 0.55 -8.92
C LEU A 114 3.48 1.73 -9.74
N GLU A 115 2.71 2.27 -10.68
CA GLU A 115 3.04 3.51 -11.40
C GLU A 115 3.19 4.67 -10.41
N PHE A 116 2.16 4.92 -9.58
CA PHE A 116 2.21 5.94 -8.53
C PHE A 116 3.44 5.80 -7.63
N ALA A 117 3.76 4.57 -7.22
CA ALA A 117 4.88 4.29 -6.33
C ALA A 117 6.24 4.62 -6.95
N ASN A 118 6.37 4.53 -8.28
CA ASN A 118 7.59 4.79 -9.02
C ASN A 118 7.71 6.23 -9.53
N GLU A 119 6.60 6.96 -9.65
CA GLU A 119 6.62 8.35 -10.06
C GLU A 119 7.41 9.23 -9.08
N PRO A 120 8.22 10.18 -9.59
CA PRO A 120 8.91 11.13 -8.74
C PRO A 120 7.90 12.00 -7.96
N SER A 121 8.29 12.49 -6.78
CA SER A 121 7.49 13.40 -5.95
C SER A 121 7.44 14.82 -6.53
N GLN A 122 7.09 14.95 -7.81
CA GLN A 122 6.81 16.23 -8.45
C GLN A 122 5.38 16.69 -8.11
N PRO A 123 5.07 17.98 -8.28
CA PRO A 123 3.70 18.46 -8.18
C PRO A 123 2.79 17.63 -9.10
N ILE A 124 1.73 17.06 -8.53
CA ILE A 124 0.80 16.23 -9.29
C ILE A 124 -0.06 17.17 -10.13
N ASP A 125 -0.06 16.96 -11.44
CA ASP A 125 -0.89 17.73 -12.36
C ASP A 125 -2.37 17.37 -12.14
N PHE A 126 -3.18 18.37 -11.79
CA PHE A 126 -4.64 18.23 -11.68
C PHE A 126 -5.30 17.75 -12.95
N ASN A 127 -4.70 18.03 -14.11
CA ASN A 127 -5.26 17.67 -15.40
C ASN A 127 -4.75 16.32 -15.92
N SER A 128 -3.96 15.60 -15.13
CA SER A 128 -3.55 14.25 -15.47
C SER A 128 -4.75 13.29 -15.49
N GLU A 129 -4.72 12.31 -16.40
CA GLU A 129 -5.76 11.27 -16.46
C GLU A 129 -5.81 10.43 -15.17
N ASN A 130 -4.68 10.34 -14.44
CA ASN A 130 -4.50 9.55 -13.22
C ASN A 130 -4.23 10.45 -12.00
N THR A 131 -5.22 11.22 -11.55
CA THR A 131 -5.04 12.13 -10.40
C THR A 131 -4.99 11.44 -9.02
N PHE A 132 -5.28 10.14 -8.91
CA PHE A 132 -5.29 9.33 -7.68
C PHE A 132 -6.10 9.88 -6.48
N ILE A 133 -6.85 10.98 -6.62
CA ILE A 133 -7.57 11.68 -5.54
C ILE A 133 -8.48 10.73 -4.74
N ASN A 134 -9.15 9.80 -5.41
CA ASN A 134 -10.10 8.88 -4.77
C ASN A 134 -9.44 7.67 -4.08
N THR A 135 -8.12 7.54 -4.16
CA THR A 135 -7.39 6.39 -3.59
C THR A 135 -6.93 6.63 -2.16
N GLY A 136 -6.88 7.89 -1.70
CA GLY A 136 -6.25 8.26 -0.43
C GLY A 136 -4.71 8.34 -0.47
N LEU A 137 -4.09 8.14 -1.64
CA LEU A 137 -2.66 8.38 -1.88
C LEU A 137 -2.37 9.87 -2.13
N VAL A 138 -3.36 10.59 -2.65
CA VAL A 138 -3.31 12.02 -3.01
C VAL A 138 -4.52 12.72 -2.41
N ASP A 139 -4.34 13.98 -2.03
CA ASP A 139 -5.41 14.82 -1.49
C ASP A 139 -5.27 16.26 -2.02
N ILE A 140 -6.32 17.06 -1.83
CA ILE A 140 -6.46 18.41 -2.38
C ILE A 140 -6.20 19.43 -1.26
N TYR A 141 -5.29 20.36 -1.51
CA TYR A 141 -5.12 21.56 -0.70
C TYR A 141 -5.75 22.76 -1.40
N PHE A 142 -6.63 23.47 -0.69
CA PHE A 142 -7.29 24.68 -1.19
C PHE A 142 -6.61 25.91 -0.60
N GLU A 143 -5.97 26.68 -1.47
CA GLU A 143 -5.54 28.04 -1.17
C GLU A 143 -6.73 29.00 -1.36
N PRO A 144 -7.05 29.84 -0.36
CA PRO A 144 -8.12 30.83 -0.48
C PRO A 144 -7.95 31.68 -1.74
N VAL A 145 -9.03 31.82 -2.51
CA VAL A 145 -9.01 32.67 -3.70
C VAL A 145 -9.05 34.12 -3.25
N VAL A 146 -8.01 34.87 -3.60
CA VAL A 146 -7.91 36.31 -3.37
C VAL A 146 -8.04 37.04 -4.70
N VAL A 147 -8.86 38.09 -4.71
CA VAL A 147 -9.08 38.97 -5.86
C VAL A 147 -8.61 40.36 -5.47
N ASP A 148 -7.60 40.86 -6.16
CA ASP A 148 -7.07 42.21 -5.97
C ASP A 148 -7.28 43.04 -7.24
N ASP A 149 -7.42 44.35 -7.08
CA ASP A 149 -7.39 45.26 -8.22
C ASP A 149 -6.00 45.23 -8.86
N ASN A 150 -5.96 45.28 -10.18
CA ASN A 150 -4.71 45.27 -10.91
C ASN A 150 -4.15 46.69 -11.03
N ASP A 151 -3.04 46.94 -10.33
CA ASP A 151 -2.36 48.23 -10.33
C ASP A 151 -1.45 48.43 -11.56
N ASP A 152 -1.28 47.41 -12.39
CA ASP A 152 -0.50 47.51 -13.62
C ASP A 152 -1.29 48.22 -14.73
N TYR A 153 -0.99 49.50 -14.91
CA TYR A 153 -1.59 50.37 -15.93
C TYR A 153 -1.39 49.87 -17.39
N LYS A 154 -0.47 48.93 -17.64
CA LYS A 154 -0.26 48.31 -18.96
C LYS A 154 -1.06 47.02 -19.14
N SER A 155 -1.64 46.48 -18.09
CA SER A 155 -2.45 45.26 -18.17
C SER A 155 -3.89 45.60 -18.53
N TYR A 156 -4.47 44.84 -19.45
CA TYR A 156 -5.88 44.97 -19.84
C TYR A 156 -6.85 44.39 -18.80
N GLY A 157 -6.36 43.57 -17.85
CA GLY A 157 -7.19 42.93 -16.83
C GLY A 157 -7.39 43.81 -15.62
N LYS A 158 -8.64 44.06 -15.22
CA LYS A 158 -9.00 44.87 -14.04
C LYS A 158 -8.61 44.22 -12.71
N TYR A 159 -8.60 42.89 -12.65
CA TYR A 159 -8.37 42.14 -11.42
C TYR A 159 -7.22 41.15 -11.59
N VAL A 160 -6.44 40.94 -10.53
CA VAL A 160 -5.49 39.85 -10.39
C VAL A 160 -6.07 38.84 -9.40
N THR A 161 -5.99 37.56 -9.73
CA THR A 161 -6.46 36.47 -8.86
C THR A 161 -5.31 35.60 -8.41
N SER A 162 -5.27 35.24 -7.13
CA SER A 162 -4.35 34.25 -6.58
C SER A 162 -5.09 33.21 -5.75
N GLY A 163 -4.41 32.11 -5.40
CA GLY A 163 -5.02 30.93 -4.77
C GLY A 163 -5.52 29.90 -5.79
N GLY A 164 -6.25 28.88 -5.30
CA GLY A 164 -6.71 27.77 -6.13
C GLY A 164 -6.62 26.43 -5.41
N ALA A 165 -6.60 25.34 -6.18
CA ALA A 165 -6.38 24.00 -5.65
C ALA A 165 -4.97 23.52 -6.07
N SER A 166 -4.25 22.90 -5.13
CA SER A 166 -2.99 22.15 -5.35
C SER A 166 -3.21 20.68 -4.94
N LEU A 167 -2.61 19.73 -5.67
CA LEU A 167 -2.59 18.33 -5.24
C LEU A 167 -1.33 18.07 -4.42
N TYR A 168 -1.47 17.28 -3.36
CA TYR A 168 -0.34 16.84 -2.56
C TYR A 168 -0.42 15.35 -2.25
N ILE A 169 0.75 14.72 -2.10
CA ILE A 169 0.85 13.31 -1.71
C ILE A 169 0.54 13.20 -0.21
N THR A 170 -0.39 12.32 0.16
CA THR A 170 -0.75 12.11 1.56
C THR A 170 0.41 11.43 2.32
N PRO A 171 0.42 11.46 3.66
CA PRO A 171 1.40 10.69 4.43
C PRO A 171 1.38 9.17 4.11
N ILE A 172 0.23 8.61 3.72
CA ILE A 172 0.15 7.22 3.26
C ILE A 172 0.79 7.06 1.88
N GLY A 173 0.55 8.01 0.96
CA GLY A 173 1.19 8.03 -0.35
C GLY A 173 2.72 8.11 -0.26
N GLU A 174 3.25 8.96 0.63
CA GLU A 174 4.69 9.06 0.88
C GLU A 174 5.27 7.75 1.44
N LEU A 175 4.55 7.07 2.34
CA LEU A 175 4.96 5.76 2.84
C LEU A 175 4.99 4.71 1.73
N VAL A 176 3.99 4.71 0.84
CA VAL A 176 3.97 3.81 -0.33
C VAL A 176 5.19 4.05 -1.20
N LYS A 177 5.45 5.30 -1.58
CA LYS A 177 6.64 5.67 -2.38
C LYS A 177 7.93 5.26 -1.66
N LEU A 178 8.07 5.55 -0.37
CA LEU A 178 9.27 5.22 0.42
C LEU A 178 9.54 3.71 0.48
N VAL A 179 8.51 2.91 0.80
CA VAL A 179 8.64 1.45 0.93
C VAL A 179 8.95 0.81 -0.42
N LEU A 180 8.38 1.35 -1.49
CA LEU A 180 8.52 0.77 -2.82
C LEU A 180 9.65 1.36 -3.67
N LYS A 181 10.31 2.43 -3.21
CA LYS A 181 11.38 3.09 -3.96
C LYS A 181 12.51 2.12 -4.32
N GLY A 182 12.80 2.01 -5.61
CA GLY A 182 13.99 1.32 -6.12
C GLY A 182 13.97 -0.20 -6.01
N LYS A 183 12.82 -0.84 -5.72
CA LYS A 183 12.69 -2.30 -5.95
C LYS A 183 11.99 -2.54 -7.29
N ASN A 184 12.44 -3.57 -8.01
CA ASN A 184 11.78 -4.04 -9.22
C ASN A 184 10.70 -5.05 -8.80
N TYR A 185 9.46 -4.82 -9.23
CA TYR A 185 8.29 -5.65 -8.88
C TYR A 185 7.81 -6.54 -10.01
N THR A 186 8.53 -6.52 -11.14
CA THR A 186 8.34 -7.39 -12.32
C THR A 186 8.92 -8.78 -12.14
#